data_AF-A0A7S2AK93-F1
#
_entry.id   AF-A0A7S2AK93-F1
#
_cell.length_a   1.000
_cell.length_b   1.000
_cell.length_c   1.000
_cell.angle_alpha   90.00
_cell.angle_beta   90.00
_cell.angle_gamma   90.00
#
_symmetry.space_group_name_H-M   'P 1'
#
loop_
_entity.id
_entity.type
_entity.pdbx_description
1 polymer ?
#
loop_
_entity_poly.entity_id
_entity_poly.type
_entity_poly.pdbx_seq_one_letter_code
_entity_poly.pdbx_strand_id
1 'polypeptide(L)'
;GISRLKRVMLIGDHHQLPPVVKNRAFQKYGHLDQSLYARFVRLRTPTTDLNLQGRARPDIADLYSWRYKDLGNLANVLTESRYRNANAGLTYDYQFIDVEDFDGKGETQPTPYFYQNLGEAEYCVALFMYMRLMGYPASKISILSTYNGQKALIRDVVRQRCAWNPLFGEPNKITTVDRFQGQQNDFIIVSLVRTNHIGHLRDVRRLIVTMSRARFGLYVFGRFSIFENCFELTPVFSRFAKRPRQLSLELNEKLGTERKAGTAASPTVARDLHHMWALVQDKMKSQFQEAAKAVAAGGETAGAGPALVPG
;
A
#
# COMPACT_ATOMS: atom_id res chain seq x y z
N GLY A 1 12.05 27.10 -43.53
CA GLY A 1 12.44 25.68 -43.72
C GLY A 1 11.28 24.78 -43.33
N ILE A 2 11.08 23.67 -44.04
CA ILE A 2 10.02 22.70 -43.72
C ILE A 2 10.53 21.74 -42.63
N SER A 3 9.70 21.46 -41.62
CA SER A 3 10.06 20.49 -40.58
C SER A 3 10.31 19.10 -41.18
N ARG A 4 11.40 18.44 -40.76
CA ARG A 4 11.72 17.06 -41.17
C ARG A 4 11.00 15.98 -40.34
N LEU A 5 10.22 16.39 -39.33
CA LEU A 5 9.58 15.48 -38.39
C LEU A 5 8.43 14.71 -39.06
N LYS A 6 8.57 13.38 -39.16
CA LYS A 6 7.61 12.52 -39.87
C LYS A 6 6.55 11.89 -38.95
N ARG A 7 6.91 11.54 -37.71
CA ARG A 7 6.02 10.83 -36.77
C ARG A 7 6.28 11.30 -35.35
N VAL A 8 5.22 11.40 -34.56
CA VAL A 8 5.25 11.67 -33.12
C VAL A 8 4.33 10.66 -32.45
N MET A 9 4.86 9.85 -31.54
CA MET A 9 4.08 8.91 -30.73
C MET A 9 4.03 9.42 -29.30
N LEU A 10 2.82 9.68 -28.80
CA LEU A 10 2.59 10.10 -27.43
C LEU A 10 1.89 8.97 -26.68
N ILE A 11 2.58 8.36 -25.73
CA ILE A 11 2.03 7.31 -24.87
C ILE A 11 1.93 7.90 -23.46
N GLY A 12 0.73 7.91 -22.90
CA GLY A 12 0.48 8.49 -21.59
C GLY A 12 -0.91 8.15 -21.08
N ASP A 13 -1.18 8.57 -19.85
CA ASP A 13 -2.46 8.35 -19.19
C ASP A 13 -2.94 9.67 -18.57
N HIS A 14 -3.96 10.27 -19.17
CA HIS A 14 -4.54 11.53 -18.72
C HIS A 14 -5.51 11.37 -17.54
N HIS A 15 -5.81 10.13 -17.13
CA HIS A 15 -6.54 9.80 -15.90
C HIS A 15 -5.61 9.64 -14.69
N GLN A 16 -4.28 9.67 -14.88
CA GLN A 16 -3.28 9.73 -13.81
C GLN A 16 -2.76 11.16 -13.58
N LEU A 17 -1.82 11.32 -12.65
CA LEU A 17 -1.36 12.62 -12.17
C LEU A 17 -0.81 13.52 -13.30
N PRO A 18 -1.16 14.82 -13.31
CA PRO A 18 -0.61 15.79 -14.26
C PRO A 18 0.84 16.18 -13.91
N PRO A 19 1.54 16.89 -14.82
CA PRO A 19 2.77 17.61 -14.50
C PRO A 19 2.69 18.42 -13.20
N VAL A 20 3.75 18.36 -12.40
CA VAL A 20 3.83 19.09 -11.12
C VAL A 20 4.11 20.56 -11.38
N VAL A 21 3.15 21.43 -11.03
CA VAL A 21 3.31 22.88 -11.05
C VAL A 21 3.54 23.38 -9.63
N LYS A 22 4.75 23.87 -9.33
CA LYS A 22 5.14 24.30 -7.98
C LYS A 22 4.29 25.45 -7.45
N ASN A 23 4.01 26.44 -8.30
CA ASN A 23 3.20 27.59 -7.93
C ASN A 23 1.72 27.32 -8.27
N ARG A 24 0.90 27.20 -7.22
CA ARG A 24 -0.53 26.92 -7.34
C ARG A 24 -1.31 27.97 -8.15
N ALA A 25 -0.84 29.22 -8.22
CA ALA A 25 -1.49 30.24 -9.03
C ALA A 25 -1.45 29.90 -10.54
N PHE A 26 -0.29 29.45 -11.05
CA PHE A 26 -0.17 29.01 -12.45
C PHE A 26 -0.97 27.75 -12.75
N GLN A 27 -1.10 26.85 -11.77
CA GLN A 27 -1.97 25.68 -11.90
C GLN A 27 -3.44 26.09 -11.98
N LYS A 28 -3.90 26.90 -11.02
CA LYS A 28 -5.33 27.21 -10.84
C LYS A 28 -5.87 28.14 -11.91
N TYR A 29 -5.12 29.20 -12.26
CA TYR A 29 -5.57 30.22 -13.20
C TYR A 29 -5.02 30.03 -14.62
N GLY A 30 -3.81 29.46 -14.75
CA GLY A 30 -3.15 29.24 -16.04
C GLY A 30 -3.32 27.84 -16.61
N HIS A 31 -3.83 26.88 -15.81
CA HIS A 31 -3.92 25.46 -16.18
C HIS A 31 -2.60 24.88 -16.72
N LEU A 32 -1.48 25.35 -16.18
CA LEU A 32 -0.13 24.97 -16.63
C LEU A 32 0.18 23.47 -16.37
N ASP A 33 -0.64 22.80 -15.56
CA ASP A 33 -0.57 21.36 -15.32
C ASP A 33 -1.25 20.55 -16.44
N GLN A 34 -1.84 21.17 -17.46
CA GLN A 34 -2.34 20.45 -18.63
C GLN A 34 -1.20 20.07 -19.58
N SER A 35 -0.94 18.77 -19.71
CA SER A 35 0.00 18.26 -20.71
C SER A 35 -0.54 18.42 -22.14
N LEU A 36 0.36 18.45 -23.12
CA LEU A 36 0.00 18.43 -24.54
C LEU A 36 -0.90 17.23 -24.87
N TYR A 37 -0.57 16.05 -24.33
CA TYR A 37 -1.34 14.82 -24.47
C TYR A 37 -2.77 15.00 -23.94
N ALA A 38 -2.94 15.45 -22.70
CA ALA A 38 -4.26 15.68 -22.12
C ALA A 38 -5.08 16.73 -22.90
N ARG A 39 -4.41 17.74 -23.45
CA ARG A 39 -5.05 18.73 -24.33
C ARG A 39 -5.54 18.12 -25.64
N PHE A 40 -4.76 17.25 -26.28
CA PHE A 40 -5.18 16.53 -27.50
C PHE A 40 -6.37 15.60 -27.24
N VAL A 41 -6.36 14.86 -26.14
CA VAL A 41 -7.51 14.04 -25.73
C VAL A 41 -8.76 14.91 -25.51
N ARG A 42 -8.63 16.04 -24.80
CA ARG A 42 -9.73 16.99 -24.60
C ARG A 42 -10.29 17.54 -25.93
N LEU A 43 -9.41 17.78 -26.90
CA LEU A 43 -9.77 18.21 -28.25
C LEU A 43 -10.25 17.06 -29.15
N ARG A 44 -10.51 15.87 -28.58
CA ARG A 44 -11.05 14.69 -29.27
C ARG A 44 -10.14 14.17 -30.40
N THR A 45 -8.83 14.36 -30.25
CA THR A 45 -7.87 13.66 -31.12
C THR A 45 -8.06 12.15 -30.92
N PRO A 46 -8.17 11.34 -32.00
CA PRO A 46 -8.35 9.90 -31.88
C PRO A 46 -7.25 9.25 -31.02
N THR A 47 -7.67 8.41 -30.07
CA THR A 47 -6.79 7.65 -29.18
C THR A 47 -6.94 6.15 -29.41
N THR A 48 -5.88 5.41 -29.14
CA THR A 48 -5.94 3.96 -28.96
C THR A 48 -5.84 3.67 -27.47
N ASP A 49 -6.94 3.23 -26.88
CA ASP A 49 -7.04 2.90 -25.47
C ASP A 49 -6.67 1.43 -25.23
N LEU A 50 -5.55 1.19 -24.53
CA LEU A 50 -5.17 -0.16 -24.12
C LEU A 50 -6.09 -0.63 -23.01
N ASN A 51 -6.69 -1.81 -23.17
CA ASN A 51 -7.83 -2.25 -22.38
C ASN A 51 -7.60 -3.55 -21.59
N LEU A 52 -6.36 -4.06 -21.48
CA LEU A 52 -6.06 -5.24 -20.66
C LEU A 52 -4.83 -5.00 -19.78
N GLN A 53 -4.97 -5.07 -18.46
CA GLN A 53 -3.86 -4.95 -17.50
C GLN A 53 -3.27 -6.32 -17.12
N GLY A 54 -1.95 -6.39 -16.93
CA GLY A 54 -1.24 -7.66 -16.67
C GLY A 54 -0.44 -7.71 -15.36
N ARG A 55 -0.70 -6.80 -14.41
CA ARG A 55 0.21 -6.56 -13.28
C ARG A 55 -0.37 -6.75 -11.88
N ALA A 56 -1.66 -6.51 -11.69
CA ALA A 56 -2.34 -6.52 -10.40
C ALA A 56 -3.47 -7.55 -10.39
N ARG A 57 -3.91 -8.01 -9.20
CA ARG A 57 -5.11 -8.86 -9.08
C ARG A 57 -6.35 -8.16 -9.64
N PRO A 58 -7.32 -8.89 -10.22
CA PRO A 58 -8.57 -8.31 -10.72
C PRO A 58 -9.32 -7.50 -9.66
N ASP A 59 -9.40 -8.03 -8.43
CA ASP A 59 -10.02 -7.37 -7.27
C ASP A 59 -9.41 -5.99 -6.95
N ILE A 60 -8.09 -5.86 -7.08
CA ILE A 60 -7.38 -4.58 -6.92
C ILE A 60 -7.60 -3.70 -8.16
N ALA A 61 -7.57 -4.28 -9.35
CA ALA A 61 -7.78 -3.56 -10.61
C ALA A 61 -9.17 -2.89 -10.66
N ASP A 62 -10.17 -3.53 -10.08
CA ASP A 62 -11.53 -3.00 -9.95
C ASP A 62 -11.62 -1.67 -9.19
N LEU A 63 -10.65 -1.36 -8.33
CA LEU A 63 -10.59 -0.08 -7.62
C LEU A 63 -10.29 1.11 -8.55
N TYR A 64 -9.76 0.86 -9.76
CA TYR A 64 -9.43 1.91 -10.72
C TYR A 64 -9.95 1.68 -12.14
N SER A 65 -10.36 0.47 -12.51
CA SER A 65 -10.81 0.11 -13.87
C SER A 65 -12.00 0.93 -14.35
N TRP A 66 -12.92 1.30 -13.45
CA TRP A 66 -14.09 2.13 -13.72
C TRP A 66 -13.77 3.48 -14.38
N ARG A 67 -12.54 3.99 -14.24
CA ARG A 67 -12.12 5.26 -14.83
C ARG A 67 -11.78 5.14 -16.32
N TYR A 68 -11.49 3.94 -16.77
CA TYR A 68 -10.98 3.60 -18.10
C TYR A 68 -12.06 2.92 -18.94
N LYS A 69 -11.95 3.05 -20.26
CA LYS A 69 -12.87 2.40 -21.19
C LYS A 69 -12.54 0.91 -21.31
N ASP A 70 -13.48 0.06 -20.92
CA ASP A 70 -13.43 -1.40 -21.09
C ASP A 70 -12.15 -2.07 -20.55
N LEU A 71 -11.56 -1.53 -19.47
CA LEU A 71 -10.31 -2.07 -18.90
C LEU A 71 -10.55 -3.40 -18.18
N GLY A 72 -10.12 -4.49 -18.81
CA GLY A 72 -10.09 -5.84 -18.29
C GLY A 72 -8.69 -6.31 -17.88
N ASN A 73 -8.51 -7.64 -17.83
CA ASN A 73 -7.30 -8.30 -17.33
C ASN A 73 -6.71 -9.22 -18.39
N LEU A 74 -5.38 -9.24 -18.51
CA LEU A 74 -4.67 -10.22 -19.34
C LEU A 74 -4.78 -11.62 -18.71
N ALA A 75 -4.71 -12.65 -19.56
CA ALA A 75 -4.89 -14.06 -19.17
C ALA A 75 -3.96 -14.50 -18.02
N ASN A 76 -2.72 -14.01 -18.01
CA ASN A 76 -1.73 -14.34 -16.98
C ASN A 76 -2.18 -13.95 -15.56
N VAL A 77 -2.89 -12.83 -15.41
CA VAL A 77 -3.44 -12.38 -14.12
C VAL A 77 -4.61 -13.25 -13.67
N LEU A 78 -5.31 -13.88 -14.62
CA LEU A 78 -6.47 -14.74 -14.33
C LEU A 78 -6.08 -16.18 -14.03
N THR A 79 -4.97 -16.66 -14.59
CA THR A 79 -4.59 -18.09 -14.54
C THR A 79 -3.50 -18.40 -13.51
N GLU A 80 -2.51 -17.54 -13.32
CA GLU A 80 -1.37 -17.84 -12.46
C GLU A 80 -1.74 -17.85 -10.96
N SER A 81 -1.25 -18.85 -10.23
CA SER A 81 -1.56 -19.05 -8.80
C SER A 81 -1.23 -17.85 -7.91
N ARG A 82 -0.15 -17.11 -8.21
CA ARG A 82 0.23 -15.90 -7.45
C ARG A 82 -0.81 -14.79 -7.45
N TYR A 83 -1.71 -14.74 -8.43
CA TYR A 83 -2.84 -13.80 -8.47
C TYR A 83 -4.13 -14.39 -7.90
N ARG A 84 -4.19 -15.69 -7.63
CA ARG A 84 -5.36 -16.42 -7.12
C ARG A 84 -5.25 -16.80 -5.64
N ASN A 85 -4.05 -17.05 -5.14
CA ASN A 85 -3.80 -17.38 -3.74
C ASN A 85 -3.88 -16.12 -2.88
N ALA A 86 -4.38 -16.21 -1.66
CA ALA A 86 -4.52 -15.10 -0.74
C ALA A 86 -3.16 -14.60 -0.24
N ASN A 87 -3.19 -13.45 0.43
CA ASN A 87 -2.04 -12.94 1.15
C ASN A 87 -2.00 -13.64 2.51
N ALA A 88 -0.99 -14.46 2.77
CA ALA A 88 -0.79 -15.15 4.04
C ALA A 88 -0.92 -14.20 5.25
N GLY A 89 -1.73 -14.57 6.22
CA GLY A 89 -1.96 -13.77 7.42
C GLY A 89 -2.94 -12.62 7.25
N LEU A 90 -3.43 -12.37 6.03
CA LEU A 90 -4.34 -11.26 5.73
C LEU A 90 -5.58 -11.84 5.06
N THR A 91 -6.75 -11.65 5.68
CA THR A 91 -8.00 -12.24 5.18
C THR A 91 -8.31 -11.72 3.77
N TYR A 92 -8.15 -10.41 3.56
CA TYR A 92 -8.46 -9.74 2.30
C TYR A 92 -7.20 -9.32 1.54
N ASP A 93 -7.28 -9.35 0.21
CA ASP A 93 -6.22 -8.87 -0.68
C ASP A 93 -6.18 -7.33 -0.78
N TYR A 94 -7.28 -6.66 -0.49
CA TYR A 94 -7.29 -5.24 -0.20
C TYR A 94 -8.27 -4.91 0.92
N GLN A 95 -7.98 -3.89 1.72
CA GLN A 95 -8.86 -3.47 2.78
C GLN A 95 -8.69 -1.98 3.06
N PHE A 96 -9.80 -1.31 3.39
CA PHE A 96 -9.75 -0.02 4.05
C PHE A 96 -9.85 -0.25 5.55
N ILE A 97 -8.93 0.31 6.32
CA ILE A 97 -8.89 0.24 7.76
C ILE A 97 -9.28 1.63 8.28
N ASP A 98 -10.43 1.70 8.95
CA ASP A 98 -10.91 2.94 9.56
C ASP A 98 -10.11 3.21 10.83
N VAL A 99 -9.43 4.35 10.86
CA VAL A 99 -8.55 4.74 11.97
C VAL A 99 -9.16 5.94 12.67
N GLU A 100 -9.75 5.66 13.83
CA GLU A 100 -10.28 6.67 14.75
C GLU A 100 -9.15 7.47 15.42
N ASP A 101 -9.53 8.41 16.29
CA ASP A 101 -8.57 9.25 17.01
C ASP A 101 -7.71 8.41 17.95
N PHE A 102 -6.41 8.66 17.93
CA PHE A 102 -5.43 8.03 18.80
C PHE A 102 -4.99 9.04 19.85
N ASP A 103 -5.12 8.68 21.13
CA ASP A 103 -4.93 9.61 22.27
C ASP A 103 -5.73 10.91 22.13
N GLY A 104 -6.97 10.80 21.65
CA GLY A 104 -7.88 11.93 21.40
C GLY A 104 -7.48 12.83 20.23
N LYS A 105 -6.57 12.37 19.35
CA LYS A 105 -6.09 13.14 18.21
C LYS A 105 -6.20 12.36 16.90
N GLY A 106 -6.82 12.99 15.90
CA GLY A 106 -6.82 12.54 14.51
C GLY A 106 -5.63 13.12 13.72
N GLU A 107 -5.92 14.04 12.79
CA GLU A 107 -4.89 14.74 12.03
C GLU A 107 -4.21 15.82 12.90
N THR A 108 -2.88 15.92 12.80
CA THR A 108 -2.08 16.96 13.44
C THR A 108 -1.23 17.70 12.42
N GLN A 109 -0.80 18.90 12.78
CA GLN A 109 -0.01 19.78 11.92
C GLN A 109 1.08 20.49 12.74
N PRO A 110 2.24 19.85 13.00
CA PRO A 110 3.31 20.44 13.81
C PRO A 110 3.88 21.73 13.23
N THR A 111 3.90 21.84 11.90
CA THR A 111 4.23 23.07 11.18
C THR A 111 3.20 23.31 10.07
N PRO A 112 2.98 24.56 9.63
CA PRO A 112 1.99 24.87 8.60
C PRO A 112 2.07 23.96 7.37
N TYR A 113 0.94 23.35 6.99
CA TYR A 113 0.79 22.42 5.86
C TYR A 113 1.55 21.08 5.97
N PHE A 114 2.15 20.79 7.13
CA PHE A 114 2.88 19.55 7.40
C PHE A 114 1.99 18.54 8.11
N TYR A 115 0.98 18.04 7.39
CA TYR A 115 -0.04 17.14 7.93
C TYR A 115 0.52 15.76 8.30
N GLN A 116 0.10 15.27 9.48
CA GLN A 116 0.45 14.00 10.09
C GLN A 116 -0.77 13.37 10.76
N ASN A 117 -0.70 12.06 11.00
CA ASN A 117 -1.66 11.31 11.80
C ASN A 117 -0.90 10.17 12.47
N LEU A 118 -0.71 10.27 13.79
CA LEU A 118 0.08 9.31 14.55
C LEU A 118 -0.57 7.94 14.62
N GLY A 119 -1.89 7.88 14.81
CA GLY A 119 -2.65 6.63 14.82
C GLY A 119 -2.47 5.85 13.52
N GLU A 120 -2.64 6.52 12.38
CA GLU A 120 -2.41 5.89 11.07
C GLU A 120 -0.94 5.47 10.87
N ALA A 121 0.02 6.28 11.31
CA ALA A 121 1.44 5.99 11.14
C ALA A 121 1.85 4.74 11.94
N GLU A 122 1.47 4.66 13.21
CA GLU A 122 1.70 3.50 14.08
C GLU A 122 0.98 2.26 13.53
N TYR A 123 -0.24 2.37 13.01
CA TYR A 123 -0.95 1.24 12.42
C TYR A 123 -0.28 0.71 11.15
N CYS A 124 0.18 1.61 10.27
CA CYS A 124 0.94 1.23 9.08
C CYS A 124 2.20 0.43 9.45
N VAL A 125 2.91 0.87 10.50
CA VAL A 125 4.14 0.22 10.98
C VAL A 125 3.82 -1.10 11.69
N ALA A 126 2.76 -1.16 12.50
CA ALA A 126 2.32 -2.40 13.13
C ALA A 126 1.95 -3.47 12.09
N LEU A 127 1.25 -3.10 11.01
CA LEU A 127 0.96 -4.00 9.90
C LEU A 127 2.25 -4.42 9.17
N PHE A 128 3.18 -3.50 8.90
CA PHE A 128 4.47 -3.84 8.31
C PHE A 128 5.24 -4.86 9.18
N MET A 129 5.31 -4.64 10.49
CA MET A 129 5.95 -5.55 11.44
C MET A 129 5.26 -6.92 11.46
N TYR A 130 3.92 -6.95 11.47
CA TYR A 130 3.16 -8.20 11.35
C TYR A 130 3.52 -8.97 10.08
N MET A 131 3.56 -8.29 8.92
CA MET A 131 3.95 -8.92 7.65
C MET A 131 5.39 -9.46 7.70
N ARG A 132 6.32 -8.74 8.33
CA ARG A 132 7.70 -9.22 8.51
C ARG A 132 7.78 -10.45 9.41
N LEU A 133 7.01 -10.49 10.50
CA LEU A 133 6.87 -11.68 11.35
C LEU A 133 6.27 -12.85 10.57
N MET A 134 5.32 -12.60 9.66
CA MET A 134 4.78 -13.62 8.74
C MET A 134 5.79 -14.10 7.69
N GLY A 135 6.98 -13.49 7.58
CA GLY A 135 8.03 -13.87 6.64
C GLY A 135 8.02 -13.11 5.31
N TYR A 136 7.14 -12.11 5.14
CA TYR A 136 7.11 -11.32 3.90
C TYR A 136 8.42 -10.57 3.69
N PRO A 137 9.07 -10.63 2.51
CA PRO A 137 10.30 -9.88 2.30
C PRO A 137 10.06 -8.36 2.39
N ALA A 138 10.88 -7.65 3.16
CA ALA A 138 10.73 -6.20 3.33
C ALA A 138 10.82 -5.43 2.00
N SER A 139 11.62 -5.94 1.05
CA SER A 139 11.77 -5.41 -0.31
C SER A 139 10.48 -5.47 -1.15
N LYS A 140 9.51 -6.29 -0.74
CA LYS A 140 8.21 -6.46 -1.41
C LYS A 140 7.10 -5.59 -0.82
N ILE A 141 7.40 -4.83 0.23
CA ILE A 141 6.45 -3.96 0.92
C ILE A 141 6.88 -2.50 0.71
N SER A 142 5.94 -1.62 0.40
CA SER A 142 6.18 -0.18 0.41
C SER A 142 5.07 0.54 1.14
N ILE A 143 5.45 1.56 1.91
CA ILE A 143 4.52 2.39 2.67
C ILE A 143 4.41 3.75 1.97
N LEU A 144 3.20 4.11 1.59
CA LEU A 144 2.89 5.34 0.90
C LEU A 144 2.07 6.26 1.81
N SER A 145 2.20 7.57 1.58
CA SER A 145 1.28 8.55 2.14
C SER A 145 0.94 9.62 1.12
N THR A 146 -0.18 10.29 1.32
CA THR A 146 -0.58 11.44 0.51
C THR A 146 0.17 12.71 0.91
N TYR A 147 0.79 12.77 2.10
CA TYR A 147 1.48 13.97 2.62
C TYR A 147 2.95 13.72 2.97
N ASN A 148 3.79 14.74 2.77
CA ASN A 148 5.21 14.68 3.14
C ASN A 148 5.42 14.62 4.66
N GLY A 149 4.54 15.27 5.44
CA GLY A 149 4.60 15.24 6.91
C GLY A 149 4.44 13.84 7.46
N GLN A 150 3.42 13.14 6.98
CA GLN A 150 3.19 11.73 7.33
C GLN A 150 4.30 10.81 6.84
N LYS A 151 4.86 11.02 5.63
CA LYS A 151 6.03 10.27 5.16
C LYS A 151 7.24 10.43 6.11
N ALA A 152 7.43 11.59 6.71
CA ALA A 152 8.48 11.79 7.72
C ALA A 152 8.13 11.01 9.00
N LEU A 153 6.91 11.19 9.51
CA LEU A 153 6.44 10.51 10.72
C LEU A 153 6.54 8.98 10.62
N ILE A 154 6.05 8.38 9.53
CA ILE A 154 6.13 6.92 9.32
C ILE A 154 7.59 6.45 9.34
N ARG A 155 8.53 7.22 8.77
CA ARG A 155 9.95 6.86 8.80
C ARG A 155 10.49 6.90 10.23
N ASP A 156 10.08 7.87 11.03
CA ASP A 156 10.50 7.99 12.42
C ASP A 156 9.92 6.83 13.26
N VAL A 157 8.64 6.49 13.07
CA VAL A 157 8.00 5.34 13.73
C VAL A 157 8.67 4.02 13.32
N VAL A 158 8.97 3.80 12.03
CA VAL A 158 9.72 2.60 11.59
C VAL A 158 11.08 2.52 12.29
N ARG A 159 11.84 3.62 12.35
CA ARG A 159 13.13 3.62 13.04
C ARG A 159 12.98 3.29 14.53
N GLN A 160 12.01 3.90 15.20
CA GLN A 160 11.78 3.69 16.62
C GLN A 160 11.31 2.27 16.94
N ARG A 161 10.40 1.70 16.13
CA ARG A 161 9.75 0.40 16.39
C ARG A 161 10.51 -0.80 15.84
N CYS A 162 11.30 -0.62 14.77
CA CYS A 162 11.93 -1.72 14.05
C CYS A 162 13.46 -1.80 14.22
N ALA A 163 14.17 -0.70 14.50
CA ALA A 163 15.64 -0.68 14.41
C ALA A 163 16.35 -1.62 15.39
N TRP A 164 15.72 -1.94 16.52
CA TRP A 164 16.28 -2.83 17.54
C TRP A 164 16.29 -4.31 17.12
N ASN A 165 15.54 -4.70 16.10
CA ASN A 165 15.45 -6.09 15.64
C ASN A 165 15.70 -6.21 14.12
N PRO A 166 16.82 -6.80 13.69
CA PRO A 166 17.15 -7.00 12.28
C PRO A 166 16.09 -7.75 11.46
N LEU A 167 15.23 -8.55 12.12
CA LEU A 167 14.13 -9.27 11.46
C LEU A 167 13.21 -8.31 10.70
N PHE A 168 12.93 -7.11 11.22
CA PHE A 168 12.00 -6.20 10.57
C PHE A 168 12.61 -5.56 9.32
N GLY A 169 13.87 -5.13 9.38
CA GLY A 169 14.50 -4.36 8.31
C GLY A 169 13.73 -3.08 7.98
N GLU A 170 13.88 -2.58 6.75
CA GLU A 170 13.12 -1.42 6.26
C GLU A 170 12.24 -1.78 5.06
N PRO A 171 11.04 -1.18 4.93
CA PRO A 171 10.25 -1.30 3.70
C PRO A 171 11.06 -0.81 2.49
N ASN A 172 10.78 -1.37 1.30
CA ASN A 172 11.48 -0.98 0.07
C ASN A 172 11.49 0.55 -0.16
N LYS A 173 10.36 1.20 0.07
CA LYS A 173 10.21 2.66 0.04
C LYS A 173 9.18 3.14 1.06
N ILE A 174 9.50 4.29 1.68
CA ILE A 174 8.57 5.13 2.43
C ILE A 174 8.50 6.49 1.73
N THR A 175 7.45 6.72 0.92
CA THR A 175 7.38 7.91 0.06
C THR A 175 5.96 8.41 -0.14
N THR A 176 5.79 9.55 -0.81
CA THR A 176 4.47 10.05 -1.17
C THR A 176 3.93 9.37 -2.42
N VAL A 177 2.61 9.24 -2.54
CA VAL A 177 1.93 8.72 -3.75
C VAL A 177 2.44 9.42 -5.01
N ASP A 178 2.48 10.75 -5.01
CA ASP A 178 2.93 11.57 -6.14
C ASP A 178 4.38 11.24 -6.57
N ARG A 179 5.26 10.82 -5.63
CA ARG A 179 6.65 10.42 -5.93
C ARG A 179 6.79 8.95 -6.32
N PHE A 180 5.74 8.16 -6.16
CA PHE A 180 5.69 6.73 -6.50
C PHE A 180 4.97 6.48 -7.84
N GLN A 181 4.68 7.54 -8.60
CA GLN A 181 4.10 7.42 -9.94
C GLN A 181 5.02 6.59 -10.86
N GLY A 182 4.42 5.72 -11.67
CA GLY A 182 5.13 4.79 -12.54
C GLY A 182 5.79 3.60 -11.82
N GLN A 183 5.83 3.60 -10.49
CA GLN A 183 6.39 2.51 -9.70
C GLN A 183 5.30 1.58 -9.18
N GLN A 184 5.71 0.39 -8.74
CA GLN A 184 4.85 -0.64 -8.18
C GLN A 184 5.59 -1.45 -7.12
N ASN A 185 4.83 -2.03 -6.20
CA ASN A 185 5.33 -3.11 -5.35
C ASN A 185 4.26 -4.18 -5.15
N ASP A 186 4.68 -5.33 -4.66
CA ASP A 186 3.82 -6.48 -4.42
C ASP A 186 2.76 -6.15 -3.36
N PHE A 187 3.18 -5.50 -2.26
CA PHE A 187 2.31 -5.05 -1.18
C PHE A 187 2.47 -3.55 -0.90
N ILE A 188 1.35 -2.84 -0.85
CA ILE A 188 1.31 -1.41 -0.59
C ILE A 188 0.47 -1.15 0.66
N ILE A 189 1.05 -0.42 1.60
CA ILE A 189 0.38 0.13 2.78
C ILE A 189 0.24 1.63 2.55
N VAL A 190 -0.95 2.21 2.71
CA VAL A 190 -1.19 3.64 2.44
C VAL A 190 -1.81 4.31 3.66
N SER A 191 -1.28 5.46 4.06
CA SER A 191 -1.92 6.37 5.02
C SER A 191 -2.49 7.60 4.29
N LEU A 192 -3.80 7.86 4.48
CA LEU A 192 -4.53 8.98 3.88
C LEU A 192 -4.49 10.26 4.72
N VAL A 193 -4.14 10.14 6.00
CA VAL A 193 -3.81 11.19 6.98
C VAL A 193 -4.99 12.00 7.47
N ARG A 194 -5.84 12.45 6.55
CA ARG A 194 -6.85 13.46 6.85
C ARG A 194 -8.01 12.90 7.66
N THR A 195 -8.53 13.74 8.55
CA THR A 195 -9.68 13.45 9.42
C THR A 195 -10.74 14.55 9.39
N ASN A 196 -10.38 15.77 8.96
CA ASN A 196 -11.33 16.90 8.89
C ASN A 196 -11.79 17.21 7.46
N HIS A 197 -10.88 17.14 6.49
CA HIS A 197 -11.17 17.45 5.09
C HIS A 197 -10.39 16.54 4.16
N ILE A 198 -10.99 16.11 3.05
CA ILE A 198 -10.39 15.21 2.05
C ILE A 198 -9.03 15.70 1.52
N GLY A 199 -8.84 17.02 1.43
CA GLY A 199 -7.63 17.63 0.91
C GLY A 199 -7.41 17.34 -0.59
N HIS A 200 -6.15 17.14 -0.99
CA HIS A 200 -5.77 16.93 -2.40
C HIS A 200 -6.12 15.54 -2.94
N LEU A 201 -6.63 14.63 -2.10
CA LEU A 201 -7.13 13.33 -2.56
C LEU A 201 -8.48 13.45 -3.29
N ARG A 202 -9.14 14.61 -3.24
CA ARG A 202 -10.33 14.91 -4.05
C ARG A 202 -10.04 14.85 -5.56
N ASP A 203 -8.77 15.04 -5.94
CA ASP A 203 -8.34 14.77 -7.30
C ASP A 203 -8.36 13.25 -7.58
N VAL A 204 -9.38 12.82 -8.33
CA VAL A 204 -9.57 11.42 -8.75
C VAL A 204 -8.28 10.82 -9.34
N ARG A 205 -7.47 11.61 -10.05
CA ARG A 205 -6.21 11.13 -10.63
C ARG A 205 -5.23 10.65 -9.56
N ARG A 206 -5.18 11.34 -8.42
CA ARG A 206 -4.37 10.94 -7.26
C ARG A 206 -4.93 9.70 -6.59
N LEU A 207 -6.25 9.59 -6.49
CA LEU A 207 -6.91 8.37 -5.99
C LEU A 207 -6.56 7.16 -6.88
N ILE A 208 -6.69 7.29 -8.20
CA ILE A 208 -6.35 6.24 -9.17
C ILE A 208 -4.89 5.81 -9.04
N VAL A 209 -3.96 6.76 -8.97
CA VAL A 209 -2.54 6.43 -8.74
C VAL A 209 -2.39 5.67 -7.42
N THR A 210 -3.00 6.12 -6.33
CA THR A 210 -2.94 5.46 -5.01
C THR A 210 -3.42 4.01 -5.08
N MET A 211 -4.56 3.74 -5.72
CA MET A 211 -5.17 2.40 -5.80
C MET A 211 -4.41 1.44 -6.74
N SER A 212 -3.66 1.96 -7.71
CA SER A 212 -2.99 1.17 -8.75
C SER A 212 -1.51 0.84 -8.47
N ARG A 213 -1.00 1.13 -7.26
CA ARG A 213 0.42 0.88 -6.94
C ARG A 213 0.71 -0.57 -6.53
N ALA A 214 -0.28 -1.26 -5.99
CA ALA A 214 -0.15 -2.65 -5.52
C ALA A 214 -0.24 -3.65 -6.67
N ARG A 215 0.32 -4.85 -6.46
CA ARG A 215 0.11 -6.01 -7.34
C ARG A 215 -0.73 -7.07 -6.66
N PHE A 216 -0.41 -7.41 -5.41
CA PHE A 216 -1.03 -8.51 -4.68
C PHE A 216 -1.75 -8.07 -3.40
N GLY A 217 -1.33 -6.98 -2.75
CA GLY A 217 -1.98 -6.49 -1.54
C GLY A 217 -2.03 -4.96 -1.41
N LEU A 218 -3.21 -4.43 -1.07
CA LEU A 218 -3.42 -2.99 -0.83
C LEU A 218 -4.16 -2.73 0.48
N TYR A 219 -3.48 -2.14 1.46
CA TYR A 219 -4.05 -1.82 2.78
C TYR A 219 -4.05 -0.32 2.99
N VAL A 220 -5.23 0.29 3.09
CA VAL A 220 -5.42 1.74 3.15
C VAL A 220 -5.92 2.12 4.53
N PHE A 221 -5.23 3.05 5.19
CA PHE A 221 -5.55 3.56 6.51
C PHE A 221 -6.03 5.01 6.39
N GLY A 222 -7.14 5.33 7.05
CA GLY A 222 -7.70 6.68 7.07
C GLY A 222 -9.03 6.75 7.81
N ARG A 223 -9.59 7.95 7.92
CA ARG A 223 -10.95 8.17 8.43
C ARG A 223 -11.96 7.93 7.32
N PHE A 224 -12.70 6.83 7.33
CA PHE A 224 -13.56 6.44 6.21
C PHE A 224 -14.66 7.49 5.94
N SER A 225 -15.25 8.02 7.01
CA SER A 225 -16.38 8.96 6.96
C SER A 225 -16.10 10.23 6.16
N ILE A 226 -14.86 10.73 6.12
CA ILE A 226 -14.56 11.93 5.32
C ILE A 226 -14.50 11.66 3.82
N PHE A 227 -14.20 10.42 3.42
CA PHE A 227 -14.03 10.07 2.01
C PHE A 227 -15.32 9.50 1.41
N GLU A 228 -16.13 8.81 2.19
CA GLU A 228 -17.43 8.29 1.77
C GLU A 228 -18.39 9.41 1.34
N ASN A 229 -18.33 10.55 2.02
CA ASN A 229 -19.12 11.74 1.70
C ASN A 229 -18.66 12.48 0.43
N CYS A 230 -17.59 12.03 -0.24
CA CYS A 230 -17.07 12.65 -1.45
C CYS A 230 -17.59 11.95 -2.71
N PHE A 231 -18.49 12.61 -3.44
CA PHE A 231 -19.10 12.08 -4.66
C PHE A 231 -18.07 11.60 -5.70
N GLU A 232 -16.99 12.36 -5.90
CA GLU A 232 -15.95 12.04 -6.87
C GLU A 232 -15.19 10.74 -6.52
N LEU A 233 -15.22 10.31 -5.26
CA LEU A 233 -14.50 9.12 -4.77
C LEU A 233 -15.44 7.91 -4.56
N THR A 234 -16.76 8.11 -4.64
CA THR A 234 -17.79 7.07 -4.45
C THR A 234 -17.53 5.76 -5.21
N PRO A 235 -17.03 5.75 -6.47
CA PRO A 235 -16.75 4.49 -7.16
C PRO A 235 -15.74 3.60 -6.43
N VAL A 236 -14.77 4.18 -5.73
CA VAL A 236 -13.74 3.42 -5.01
C VAL A 236 -14.22 3.10 -3.60
N PHE A 237 -14.77 4.08 -2.89
CA PHE A 237 -15.18 3.90 -1.49
C PHE A 237 -16.41 2.99 -1.35
N SER A 238 -17.31 2.93 -2.34
CA SER A 238 -18.39 1.94 -2.35
C SER A 238 -17.88 0.50 -2.50
N ARG A 239 -16.71 0.28 -3.12
CA ARG A 239 -16.05 -1.04 -3.18
C ARG A 239 -15.39 -1.38 -1.84
N PHE A 240 -14.71 -0.42 -1.21
CA PHE A 240 -14.18 -0.61 0.14
C PHE A 240 -15.29 -0.88 1.17
N ALA A 241 -16.45 -0.24 1.06
CA ALA A 241 -17.60 -0.45 1.95
C ALA A 241 -18.17 -1.88 1.92
N LYS A 242 -17.87 -2.68 0.88
CA LYS A 242 -18.28 -4.09 0.79
C LYS A 242 -17.46 -5.00 1.70
N ARG A 243 -16.36 -4.51 2.27
CA ARG A 243 -15.47 -5.27 3.16
C ARG A 243 -15.48 -4.66 4.57
N PRO A 244 -15.19 -5.45 5.62
CA PRO A 244 -15.04 -4.91 6.96
C PRO A 244 -13.98 -3.81 6.99
N ARG A 245 -14.23 -2.78 7.81
CA ARG A 245 -13.32 -1.64 7.99
C ARG A 245 -12.33 -1.81 9.13
N GLN A 246 -12.38 -2.94 9.83
CA GLN A 246 -11.39 -3.34 10.82
C GLN A 246 -10.46 -4.37 10.19
N LEU A 247 -9.15 -4.24 10.45
CA LEU A 247 -8.15 -5.11 9.84
C LEU A 247 -8.40 -6.58 10.22
N SER A 248 -8.59 -7.43 9.21
CA SER A 248 -8.87 -8.86 9.39
C SER A 248 -7.66 -9.71 9.05
N LEU A 249 -7.18 -10.50 10.02
CA LEU A 249 -5.94 -11.26 9.96
C LEU A 249 -6.18 -12.76 10.06
N GLU A 250 -5.30 -13.56 9.47
CA GLU A 250 -5.32 -15.03 9.55
C GLU A 250 -4.08 -15.51 10.33
N LEU A 251 -4.10 -15.37 11.66
CA LEU A 251 -2.88 -15.46 12.49
C LEU A 251 -2.14 -16.80 12.42
N ASN A 252 -2.86 -17.87 12.11
CA ASN A 252 -2.37 -19.26 12.04
C ASN A 252 -1.77 -19.62 10.69
N GLU A 253 -1.81 -18.73 9.69
CA GLU A 253 -1.22 -18.99 8.39
C GLU A 253 0.30 -18.86 8.39
N LYS A 254 0.93 -19.53 7.42
CA LYS A 254 2.34 -19.38 7.08
C LYS A 254 2.46 -18.74 5.68
N LEU A 255 3.62 -18.16 5.40
CA LEU A 255 3.93 -17.64 4.08
C LEU A 255 3.79 -18.75 3.03
N GLY A 256 3.19 -18.44 1.88
CA GLY A 256 2.92 -19.42 0.83
C GLY A 256 1.57 -20.14 0.99
N THR A 257 0.61 -19.55 1.71
CA THR A 257 -0.76 -20.08 1.85
C THR A 257 -1.37 -20.49 0.50
N GLU A 258 -2.06 -21.62 0.49
CA GLU A 258 -2.88 -22.09 -0.64
C GLU A 258 -4.33 -21.61 -0.54
N ARG A 259 -4.69 -20.89 0.53
CA ARG A 259 -6.00 -20.26 0.67
C ARG A 259 -6.26 -19.39 -0.55
N LYS A 260 -7.47 -19.46 -1.11
CA LYS A 260 -7.85 -18.64 -2.27
C LYS A 260 -8.13 -17.21 -1.84
N ALA A 261 -7.74 -16.23 -2.65
CA ALA A 261 -8.10 -14.83 -2.44
C ALA A 261 -9.63 -14.69 -2.32
N GLY A 262 -10.07 -13.84 -1.39
CA GLY A 262 -11.50 -13.64 -1.09
C GLY A 262 -12.12 -14.66 -0.13
N THR A 263 -11.41 -15.72 0.25
CA THR A 263 -11.87 -16.67 1.29
C THR A 263 -11.25 -16.34 2.64
N ALA A 264 -12.02 -16.49 3.72
CA ALA A 264 -11.53 -16.40 5.09
C ALA A 264 -11.38 -17.81 5.67
N ALA A 265 -10.45 -18.00 6.60
CA ALA A 265 -10.31 -19.26 7.34
C ALA A 265 -10.81 -19.07 8.78
N SER A 266 -9.99 -18.50 9.65
CA SER A 266 -10.35 -18.22 11.05
C SER A 266 -9.91 -16.79 11.36
N PRO A 267 -10.63 -15.79 10.81
CA PRO A 267 -10.20 -14.41 10.85
C PRO A 267 -10.19 -13.87 12.28
N THR A 268 -9.07 -13.26 12.66
CA THR A 268 -8.95 -12.44 13.87
C THR A 268 -9.01 -10.97 13.48
N VAL A 269 -9.97 -10.24 14.05
CA VAL A 269 -10.17 -8.82 13.76
C VAL A 269 -9.37 -7.97 14.75
N ALA A 270 -8.46 -7.16 14.23
CA ALA A 270 -7.80 -6.11 15.01
C ALA A 270 -8.81 -4.98 15.26
N ARG A 271 -9.14 -4.76 16.53
CA ARG A 271 -10.25 -3.88 16.96
C ARG A 271 -9.89 -2.41 16.82
N ASP A 272 -8.63 -2.13 17.16
CA ASP A 272 -7.99 -0.82 17.14
C ASP A 272 -6.46 -1.01 17.07
N LEU A 273 -5.73 0.10 17.12
CA LEU A 273 -4.27 0.13 17.09
C LEU A 273 -3.64 -0.59 18.31
N HIS A 274 -4.22 -0.47 19.51
CA HIS A 274 -3.69 -1.12 20.70
C HIS A 274 -3.79 -2.64 20.59
N HIS A 275 -4.94 -3.15 20.12
CA HIS A 275 -5.14 -4.56 19.84
C HIS A 275 -4.17 -5.03 18.75
N MET A 276 -3.98 -4.24 17.68
CA MET A 276 -3.00 -4.58 16.65
C MET A 276 -1.57 -4.73 17.21
N TRP A 277 -1.15 -3.81 18.08
CA TRP A 277 0.15 -3.92 18.75
C TRP A 277 0.25 -5.16 19.66
N ALA A 278 -0.81 -5.49 20.40
CA ALA A 278 -0.86 -6.71 21.20
C ALA A 278 -0.68 -7.96 20.31
N LEU A 279 -1.38 -8.04 19.17
CA LEU A 279 -1.24 -9.14 18.21
C LEU A 279 0.18 -9.27 17.66
N VAL A 280 0.84 -8.15 17.36
CA VAL A 280 2.25 -8.12 16.91
C VAL A 280 3.18 -8.64 18.02
N GLN A 281 2.98 -8.18 19.26
CA GLN A 281 3.78 -8.61 20.41
C GLN A 281 3.60 -10.10 20.71
N ASP A 282 2.37 -10.61 20.67
CA ASP A 282 2.08 -12.02 20.93
C ASP A 282 2.68 -12.92 19.86
N LYS A 283 2.59 -12.52 18.58
CA LYS A 283 3.24 -13.26 17.49
C LYS A 283 4.76 -13.25 17.61
N MET A 284 5.34 -12.11 18.01
CA MET A 284 6.77 -12.00 18.26
C MET A 284 7.22 -12.93 19.41
N LYS A 285 6.49 -12.96 20.53
CA LYS A 285 6.74 -13.88 21.65
C LYS A 285 6.66 -15.34 21.21
N SER A 286 5.64 -15.70 20.41
CA SER A 286 5.49 -17.06 19.87
C SER A 286 6.70 -17.48 19.04
N GLN A 287 7.19 -16.61 18.15
CA GLN A 287 8.38 -16.92 17.35
C GLN A 287 9.65 -17.06 18.19
N PHE A 288 9.83 -16.22 19.21
CA PHE A 288 10.96 -16.36 20.13
C PHE A 288 10.90 -17.69 20.91
N GLN A 289 9.71 -18.10 21.36
CA GLN A 289 9.53 -19.39 22.04
C GLN A 289 9.78 -20.58 21.11
N GLU A 290 9.31 -20.52 19.86
CA GLU A 290 9.58 -21.56 18.85
C GLU A 290 11.07 -21.66 18.52
N ALA A 291 11.75 -20.52 18.34
CA ALA A 291 13.19 -20.47 18.11
C ALA A 291 13.98 -21.02 19.31
N ALA A 292 13.61 -20.63 20.54
CA ALA A 292 14.24 -21.15 21.76
C ALA A 292 14.06 -22.66 21.92
N LYS A 293 12.85 -23.18 21.63
CA LYS A 293 12.58 -24.63 21.64
C LYS A 293 13.40 -25.38 20.57
N ALA A 294 13.53 -24.81 19.38
CA ALA A 294 14.33 -25.41 18.31
C ALA A 294 15.82 -25.48 18.68
N VAL A 295 16.37 -24.44 19.33
CA VAL A 295 17.74 -24.44 19.85
C VAL A 295 17.91 -25.46 20.96
N ALA A 296 16.96 -25.57 21.89
CA ALA A 296 16.99 -26.55 22.98
C ALA A 296 16.89 -28.01 22.46
N ALA A 297 16.08 -28.25 21.41
CA ALA A 297 15.94 -29.57 20.80
C ALA A 297 17.13 -29.96 19.91
N GLY A 298 17.91 -29.00 19.41
CA GLY A 298 19.13 -29.23 18.61
C GLY A 298 20.42 -29.36 19.42
N GLY A 299 20.34 -29.44 20.75
CA GLY A 299 21.48 -29.43 21.68
C GLY A 299 22.22 -30.76 21.88
N GLU A 300 21.79 -31.87 21.26
CA GLU A 300 22.47 -33.17 21.36
C GLU A 300 22.96 -33.64 19.98
N THR A 301 24.04 -33.04 19.46
CA THR A 301 25.10 -33.74 18.69
C THR A 301 26.19 -32.74 18.29
N ALA A 302 27.21 -32.57 19.12
CA ALA A 302 28.53 -32.07 18.69
C ALA A 302 29.60 -32.40 19.74
N GLY A 303 29.70 -33.69 20.12
CA GLY A 303 30.82 -34.23 20.86
C GLY A 303 31.79 -34.92 19.90
N ALA A 304 32.61 -34.16 19.19
CA ALA A 304 33.82 -34.65 18.54
C ALA A 304 34.77 -33.46 18.33
N GLY A 305 35.57 -33.18 19.37
CA GLY A 305 36.66 -32.22 19.25
C GLY A 305 37.70 -32.72 18.24
N PRO A 306 38.30 -31.84 17.42
CA PRO A 306 39.41 -32.24 16.59
C PRO A 306 40.64 -32.40 17.46
N ALA A 307 41.22 -33.61 17.42
CA ALA A 307 42.52 -33.91 17.97
C ALA A 307 43.59 -33.04 17.29
N LEU A 308 44.43 -32.42 18.11
CA LEU A 308 45.72 -31.87 17.74
C LEU A 308 46.62 -32.99 17.19
N VAL A 309 47.24 -32.77 16.03
CA VAL A 309 48.50 -33.43 15.65
C VAL A 309 49.41 -32.39 14.99
N PRO A 310 50.71 -32.32 15.37
CA PRO A 310 51.67 -31.35 14.83
C PRO A 310 52.39 -31.89 13.59
N GLY A 311 52.81 -30.97 12.72
CA GLY A 311 53.61 -31.24 11.52
C GLY A 311 53.66 -30.03 10.62
#